data_AF-A0A656GCB3-F1
#
_entry.id   AF-A0A656GCB3-F1
#
_cell.length_a   1.000
_cell.length_b   1.000
_cell.length_c   1.000
_cell.angle_alpha   90.00
_cell.angle_beta   90.00
_cell.angle_gamma   90.00
#
_symmetry.space_group_name_H-M   'P 1'
#
loop_
_entity.id
_entity.type
_entity.pdbx_description
1 polymer ?
#
loop_
_entity_poly.entity_id
_entity_poly.type
_entity_poly.pdbx_seq_one_letter_code
_entity_poly.pdbx_strand_id
1 'polypeptide(L)'
;GQIMVLGGLLQDGYNQSDEAVPWLSRIPLLGVLFRNEARSTRKTNLMVFLRPYIIRDSGTGRNITLNRYEFMRRAQGNLRPERNWMLPDMQAPQLPSAAKAIPDLQPAAGQMPRAVIRAVPVP
;
A
#
# COMPACT_ATOMS: atom_id res chain seq x y z
N GLY A 1 4.73 -6.26 -16.96
CA GLY A 1 6.04 -5.67 -17.31
C GLY A 1 7.05 -5.97 -16.22
N GLN A 2 8.32 -5.69 -16.49
CA GLN A 2 9.38 -5.72 -15.48
C GLN A 2 9.30 -4.48 -14.58
N ILE A 3 9.83 -4.55 -13.37
CA ILE A 3 9.99 -3.36 -12.51
C ILE A 3 11.18 -2.57 -13.04
N MET A 4 11.01 -1.25 -13.13
CA MET A 4 12.04 -0.31 -13.53
C MET A 4 12.31 0.69 -12.40
N VAL A 5 13.55 1.15 -12.29
CA VAL A 5 13.95 2.22 -11.37
C VAL A 5 13.81 3.55 -12.09
N LEU A 6 13.00 4.44 -11.57
CA LEU A 6 12.84 5.79 -12.11
C LEU A 6 13.93 6.74 -11.61
N GLY A 7 14.36 6.53 -10.37
CA GLY A 7 15.39 7.32 -9.74
C GLY A 7 15.55 6.97 -8.27
N GLY A 8 16.44 7.70 -7.61
CA GLY A 8 16.69 7.56 -6.19
C GLY A 8 17.61 8.66 -5.67
N LEU A 9 17.62 8.83 -4.35
CA LEU A 9 18.52 9.74 -3.65
C LEU A 9 19.36 8.90 -2.69
N LEU A 10 20.68 9.03 -2.80
CA LEU A 10 21.62 8.53 -1.81
C LEU A 10 22.26 9.73 -1.14
N GLN A 11 21.95 9.95 0.13
CA GLN A 11 22.46 11.09 0.89
C GLN A 11 23.22 10.60 2.11
N ASP A 12 24.49 10.99 2.20
CA ASP A 12 25.33 10.78 3.36
C ASP A 12 25.55 12.14 4.05
N GLY A 13 25.03 12.26 5.27
CA GLY A 13 25.18 13.42 6.12
C GLY A 13 26.14 13.14 7.26
N TYR A 14 27.15 14.00 7.42
CA TYR A 14 28.11 13.94 8.52
C TYR A 14 28.01 15.24 9.33
N ASN A 15 27.73 15.11 10.63
CA ASN A 15 27.62 16.24 11.55
C ASN A 15 28.56 16.02 12.74
N GLN A 16 29.35 17.04 13.06
CA GLN A 16 30.23 17.07 14.22
C GLN A 16 29.92 18.35 15.01
N SER A 17 29.51 18.19 16.27
CA SER A 17 29.25 19.28 17.20
C SER A 17 30.25 19.17 18.34
N ASP A 18 31.07 20.19 18.51
CA ASP A 18 32.09 20.26 19.56
C ASP A 18 31.73 21.43 20.49
N GLU A 19 31.28 21.10 21.70
CA GLU A 19 30.91 22.06 22.75
C GLU A 19 31.92 21.98 23.88
N ALA A 20 32.50 23.10 24.30
CA ALA A 20 33.50 23.08 25.37
C ALA A 20 33.47 24.37 26.20
N VAL A 21 33.76 24.24 27.49
CA VAL A 21 33.94 25.40 28.38
C VAL A 21 35.30 26.05 28.09
N PRO A 22 35.36 27.37 27.79
CA PRO A 22 36.62 28.08 27.57
C PRO A 22 37.54 27.98 28.80
N TRP A 23 38.86 27.88 28.56
CA TRP A 23 39.92 27.67 29.57
C TRP A 23 39.93 26.31 30.29
N LEU A 24 38.81 25.86 30.85
CA LEU A 24 38.74 24.60 31.61
C LEU A 24 38.97 23.38 30.71
N SER A 25 38.56 23.44 29.44
CA SER A 25 38.75 22.35 28.47
C SER A 25 40.22 22.08 28.12
N ARG A 26 41.15 23.00 28.42
CA ARG A 26 42.57 22.90 28.07
C ARG A 26 43.44 22.30 29.19
N ILE A 27 42.87 22.03 30.37
CA ILE A 27 43.62 21.47 31.50
C ILE A 27 44.03 20.03 31.16
N PRO A 28 45.33 19.71 31.12
CA PRO A 28 45.76 18.33 30.92
C PRO A 28 45.18 17.47 32.06
N LEU A 29 44.78 16.24 31.74
CA LEU A 29 44.13 15.28 32.65
C LEU A 29 42.64 15.54 32.95
N LEU A 30 42.17 16.79 33.10
CA LEU A 30 40.77 17.10 33.47
C LEU A 30 39.90 17.69 32.36
N GLY A 31 40.49 18.19 31.27
CA GLY A 31 39.77 18.92 30.21
C GLY A 31 38.70 18.10 29.47
N VAL A 32 38.78 16.77 29.51
CA VAL A 32 37.79 15.87 28.87
C VAL A 32 36.43 15.93 29.56
N LEU A 33 36.36 16.23 30.86
CA LEU A 33 35.09 16.34 31.59
C LEU A 33 34.31 17.62 31.27
N PHE A 34 34.99 18.61 30.67
CA PHE A 34 34.44 19.94 30.35
C PHE A 34 34.26 20.18 28.85
N ARG A 35 34.33 19.11 28.04
CA ARG A 35 34.04 19.14 26.60
C ARG A 35 33.04 18.04 26.25
N ASN A 36 32.19 18.31 25.29
CA ASN A 36 31.24 17.38 24.71
C ASN A 36 31.46 17.35 23.19
N GLU A 37 31.70 16.16 22.67
CA GLU A 37 31.86 15.94 21.23
C GLU A 37 30.73 15.01 20.79
N ALA A 38 29.86 15.52 19.91
CA ALA A 38 28.77 14.76 19.35
C ALA A 38 29.00 14.57 17.85
N ARG A 39 29.27 13.32 17.46
CA ARG A 39 29.42 12.91 16.05
C ARG A 39 28.18 12.15 15.61
N SER A 40 27.54 12.60 14.54
CA SER A 40 26.36 11.97 13.95
C SER A 40 26.55 11.72 12.46
N THR A 41 26.39 10.47 12.05
CA THR A 41 26.38 10.07 10.63
C THR A 41 24.99 9.59 10.28
N ARG A 42 24.41 10.13 9.20
CA ARG A 42 23.08 9.73 8.68
C ARG A 42 23.21 9.32 7.23
N LYS A 43 22.71 8.13 6.90
CA LYS A 43 22.67 7.61 5.53
C LYS A 43 21.22 7.43 5.11
N THR A 44 20.78 8.17 4.09
CA THR A 44 19.43 8.12 3.55
C THR A 44 19.46 7.49 2.17
N ASN A 45 18.66 6.43 1.98
CA ASN A 45 18.50 5.73 0.71
C ASN A 45 17.04 5.83 0.29
N LEU A 46 16.76 6.52 -0.82
CA LEU A 46 15.45 6.59 -1.43
C LEU A 46 15.52 6.00 -2.82
N MET A 47 14.57 5.16 -3.19
CA MET A 47 14.43 4.62 -4.54
C MET A 47 12.97 4.64 -4.96
N VAL A 48 12.71 5.06 -6.20
CA VAL A 48 11.37 5.10 -6.78
C VAL A 48 11.30 4.09 -7.92
N PHE A 49 10.35 3.17 -7.80
CA PHE A 49 10.16 2.08 -8.77
C PHE A 49 8.82 2.20 -9.47
N LEU A 50 8.76 1.77 -10.73
CA LEU A 50 7.54 1.68 -11.51
C LEU A 50 7.42 0.31 -12.17
N ARG A 51 6.22 -0.26 -12.14
CA ARG A 51 5.88 -1.48 -12.88
C ARG A 51 4.77 -1.20 -13.87
N PRO A 52 5.05 -1.04 -15.17
CA PRO A 52 4.01 -0.91 -16.16
C PRO A 52 3.28 -2.24 -16.38
N TYR A 53 1.96 -2.15 -16.53
CA TYR A 53 1.10 -3.28 -16.86
C TYR A 53 0.23 -2.97 -18.08
N ILE A 54 0.36 -3.75 -19.15
CA ILE A 54 -0.39 -3.57 -20.39
C ILE A 54 -1.58 -4.52 -20.37
N ILE A 55 -2.79 -3.98 -20.30
CA ILE A 55 -4.04 -4.75 -20.36
C ILE A 55 -4.48 -4.79 -21.82
N ARG A 56 -4.42 -5.97 -22.45
CA ARG A 56 -4.82 -6.16 -23.85
C ARG A 56 -6.23 -6.72 -24.04
N ASP A 57 -6.76 -7.35 -23.00
CA ASP A 57 -8.02 -8.09 -23.04
C ASP A 57 -8.88 -7.74 -21.83
N SER A 58 -10.19 -7.67 -22.04
CA SER A 58 -11.17 -7.31 -21.00
C SER A 58 -11.30 -8.39 -19.92
N GLY A 59 -11.11 -9.66 -20.25
CA GLY A 59 -11.02 -10.76 -19.28
C GLY A 59 -9.80 -10.64 -18.37
N THR A 60 -8.64 -10.33 -18.94
CA THR A 60 -7.41 -10.11 -18.19
C THR A 60 -7.54 -8.90 -17.24
N GLY A 61 -8.11 -7.79 -17.73
CA GLY A 61 -8.42 -6.62 -16.90
C GLY A 61 -9.35 -6.97 -15.73
N ARG A 62 -10.44 -7.70 -16.01
CA ARG A 62 -11.40 -8.15 -14.98
C ARG A 62 -10.74 -9.00 -13.88
N ASN A 63 -9.89 -9.96 -14.25
CA ASN A 63 -9.20 -10.81 -13.28
C ASN A 63 -8.27 -10.03 -12.34
N ILE A 64 -7.58 -9.01 -12.86
CA ILE A 64 -6.70 -8.15 -12.05
C ILE A 64 -7.54 -7.32 -11.06
N THR A 65 -8.59 -6.68 -11.56
CA THR A 65 -9.51 -5.88 -10.73
C THR A 65 -10.13 -6.74 -9.63
N LEU A 66 -10.60 -7.94 -9.97
CA LEU A 66 -11.12 -8.92 -9.03
C LEU A 66 -10.12 -9.27 -7.93
N ASN A 67 -8.88 -9.59 -8.31
CA ASN A 67 -7.84 -9.94 -7.35
C ASN A 67 -7.53 -8.78 -6.39
N ARG A 68 -7.46 -7.55 -6.89
CA ARG A 68 -7.24 -6.35 -6.07
C ARG A 68 -8.42 -6.04 -5.16
N TYR A 69 -9.64 -6.17 -5.68
CA TYR A 69 -10.86 -5.94 -4.93
C TYR A 69 -10.98 -6.90 -3.73
N GLU A 70 -10.78 -8.20 -3.97
CA GLU A 70 -10.82 -9.19 -2.90
C GLU A 70 -9.71 -8.99 -1.87
N PHE A 71 -8.53 -8.54 -2.30
CA PHE A 71 -7.46 -8.17 -1.36
C PHE A 71 -7.89 -7.03 -0.42
N MET A 72 -8.45 -5.95 -0.97
CA MET A 72 -8.91 -4.81 -0.17
C MET A 72 -10.06 -5.19 0.77
N ARG A 73 -11.02 -5.98 0.30
CA ARG A 73 -12.15 -6.45 1.10
C ARG A 73 -11.69 -7.26 2.31
N ARG A 74 -10.69 -8.14 2.14
CA ARG A 74 -10.11 -8.89 3.26
C ARG A 74 -9.30 -8.00 4.20
N ALA A 75 -8.55 -7.04 3.67
CA ALA A 75 -7.76 -6.10 4.48
C ALA A 75 -8.65 -5.22 5.39
N GLN A 76 -9.84 -4.82 4.93
CA GLN A 76 -10.80 -4.07 5.76
C GLN A 76 -11.33 -4.85 6.96
N GLY A 77 -11.42 -6.19 6.85
CA GLY A 77 -11.78 -7.04 7.97
C GLY A 77 -10.85 -6.86 9.18
N ASN A 78 -9.59 -6.50 8.93
CA ASN A 78 -8.54 -6.36 9.93
C ASN A 78 -8.35 -4.92 10.46
N LEU A 79 -8.97 -3.92 9.83
CA LEU A 79 -8.84 -2.50 10.19
C LEU A 79 -10.01 -2.02 11.07
N ARG A 80 -10.64 -2.94 11.81
CA ARG A 80 -11.68 -2.55 12.78
C ARG A 80 -11.01 -1.67 13.83
N PRO A 81 -11.43 -0.40 13.99
CA PRO A 81 -10.91 0.42 15.07
C PRO A 81 -11.14 -0.31 16.40
N GLU A 82 -10.11 -0.34 17.25
CA GLU A 82 -10.19 -0.88 18.60
C GLU A 82 -11.40 -0.27 19.31
N ARG A 83 -12.19 -1.12 19.96
CA ARG A 83 -13.41 -0.69 20.65
C ARG A 83 -13.03 0.29 21.75
N ASN A 84 -13.25 1.58 21.51
CA ASN A 84 -12.99 2.65 22.47
C ASN A 84 -14.29 3.01 23.20
N TRP A 85 -14.25 3.06 24.53
CA TRP A 85 -15.41 3.33 25.39
C TRP A 85 -16.09 4.69 25.14
N MET A 86 -15.36 5.66 24.57
CA MET A 86 -15.84 7.03 24.34
C MET A 86 -16.34 7.30 22.92
N LEU A 87 -16.12 6.37 21.99
CA LEU A 87 -16.61 6.46 20.61
C LEU A 87 -17.75 5.45 20.44
N PRO A 88 -18.90 5.84 19.85
CA PRO A 88 -19.92 4.87 19.45
C PRO A 88 -19.32 3.79 18.56
N ASP A 89 -19.84 2.56 18.62
CA ASP A 89 -19.42 1.45 17.74
C ASP A 89 -19.64 1.86 16.27
N MET A 90 -18.59 2.39 15.64
CA MET A 90 -18.58 2.73 14.23
C MET A 90 -18.16 1.49 13.46
N GLN A 91 -19.13 0.77 12.91
CA GLN A 91 -18.85 -0.30 11.95
C GLN A 91 -18.18 0.33 10.73
N ALA A 92 -16.93 -0.03 10.48
CA ALA A 92 -16.21 0.45 9.30
C ALA A 92 -17.00 0.07 8.03
N PRO A 93 -17.17 0.98 7.05
CA PRO A 93 -17.81 0.65 5.77
C PRO A 93 -17.10 -0.53 5.12
N GLN A 94 -17.79 -1.67 5.02
CA GLN A 94 -17.24 -2.86 4.37
C GLN A 94 -17.50 -2.79 2.87
N LEU A 95 -16.48 -3.12 2.07
CA LEU A 95 -16.63 -3.26 0.64
C LEU A 95 -17.69 -4.36 0.34
N PRO A 96 -18.61 -4.12 -0.61
CA PRO A 96 -19.60 -5.12 -1.01
C PRO A 96 -18.94 -6.38 -1.62
N SER A 97 -19.70 -7.39 -2.01
CA SER A 97 -19.12 -8.51 -2.77
C SER A 97 -18.63 -8.04 -4.14
N ALA A 98 -17.59 -8.69 -4.69
CA ALA A 98 -17.04 -8.31 -5.99
C ALA A 98 -18.10 -8.33 -7.11
N ALA A 99 -19.03 -9.28 -7.05
CA ALA A 99 -20.16 -9.40 -7.98
C ALA A 99 -21.14 -8.21 -7.91
N LYS A 100 -21.26 -7.53 -6.77
CA LYS A 100 -22.10 -6.34 -6.60
C LYS A 100 -21.35 -5.05 -6.94
N ALA A 101 -20.04 -5.03 -6.71
CA ALA A 101 -19.20 -3.85 -6.91
C ALA A 101 -18.79 -3.63 -8.38
N ILE A 102 -18.69 -4.71 -9.15
CA ILE A 102 -18.23 -4.67 -10.54
C ILE A 102 -19.34 -5.30 -11.40
N PRO A 103 -20.28 -4.49 -11.93
CA PRO A 103 -21.46 -4.97 -12.66
C PRO A 103 -21.13 -5.82 -13.89
N ASP A 104 -20.01 -5.52 -14.57
CA ASP A 104 -19.55 -6.23 -15.77
C ASP A 104 -18.93 -7.62 -15.48
N LEU A 105 -18.98 -8.08 -14.22
CA LEU A 105 -18.62 -9.45 -13.84
C LEU A 105 -19.80 -10.41 -13.85
N GLN A 106 -21.04 -9.93 -13.96
CA GLN A 106 -22.15 -10.83 -14.24
C GLN A 106 -21.88 -11.47 -15.62
N PRO A 107 -21.81 -12.81 -15.74
CA PRO A 107 -22.02 -13.42 -17.06
C PRO A 107 -23.35 -12.87 -17.56
N ALA A 108 -23.41 -12.42 -18.81
CA ALA A 108 -24.64 -11.90 -19.41
C ALA A 108 -25.80 -12.87 -19.12
N ALA A 109 -26.57 -12.57 -18.08
CA ALA A 109 -27.71 -13.37 -17.66
C ALA A 109 -28.82 -13.03 -18.66
N GLY A 110 -28.80 -13.69 -19.81
CA GLY A 110 -29.68 -13.28 -20.90
C GLY A 110 -29.59 -14.02 -22.23
N GLN A 111 -28.81 -15.09 -22.40
CA GLN A 111 -29.09 -16.04 -23.47
C GLN A 111 -29.96 -17.16 -22.92
N MET A 112 -31.25 -16.86 -22.80
CA MET A 112 -32.27 -17.91 -22.66
C MET A 112 -32.09 -18.88 -23.85
N PRO A 113 -32.08 -20.21 -23.62
CA PRO A 113 -32.12 -21.14 -24.75
C PRO A 113 -33.38 -20.85 -25.56
N ARG A 114 -33.23 -20.60 -26.86
CA ARG A 114 -34.36 -20.47 -27.80
C ARG A 114 -35.35 -21.60 -27.52
N ALA A 115 -36.59 -21.25 -27.23
CA ALA A 115 -37.67 -22.20 -27.00
C ALA A 115 -37.67 -23.23 -28.13
N VAL A 116 -37.51 -24.51 -27.77
CA VAL A 116 -37.64 -25.61 -28.72
C VAL A 116 -39.11 -25.64 -29.12
N ILE A 117 -39.40 -25.34 -30.39
CA ILE A 117 -40.74 -25.47 -30.95
C ILE A 117 -41.10 -26.96 -30.91
N ARG A 118 -42.01 -27.32 -30.01
CA ARG A 118 -42.58 -28.66 -29.93
C ARG A 118 -43.61 -28.76 -31.05
N ALA A 119 -43.34 -29.57 -32.07
CA ALA A 119 -44.30 -29.85 -33.13
C ALA A 119 -45.54 -30.53 -32.52
N VAL A 120 -46.71 -29.98 -32.82
CA VAL A 120 -48.02 -30.56 -32.48
C VAL A 120 -48.39 -31.53 -33.62
N PRO A 121 -48.68 -32.80 -33.34
CA PRO A 121 -49.24 -33.69 -34.36
C PRO A 121 -50.70 -33.32 -34.59
N VAL A 122 -51.03 -33.08 -35.86
CA VAL A 122 -52.38 -32.81 -36.38
C VAL A 122 -53.04 -34.18 -36.66
N PRO A 123 -54.36 -34.35 -36.43
CA PRO A 123 -55.04 -35.66 -36.38
C PRO A 123 -55.06 -36.42 -37.71
#